data_AF-A0A8C9KVI1-F1
#
_entry.id   AF-A0A8C9KVI1-F1
#
_cell.length_a   1.000
_cell.length_b   1.000
_cell.length_c   1.000
_cell.angle_alpha   90.00
_cell.angle_beta   90.00
_cell.angle_gamma   90.00
#
_symmetry.space_group_name_H-M   'P 1'
#
loop_
_entity.id
_entity.type
_entity.pdbx_description
1 polymer ?
#
loop_
_entity_poly.entity_id
_entity_poly.type
_entity_poly.pdbx_seq_one_letter_code
_entity_poly.pdbx_strand_id
1 'polypeptide(L)'
;RPRHGESQGPGTCQKLSGEYFRYKGIPFPVGIYSPESIRMVENADVQDDDIFIITYPKSGTNWMIEILSLILKDGDPSWIRSVPIWKRAPWCEAILGAFSLSDPPRPRLMSSHLPIQLFAKAFFTSKAKAIYMGRNPRDVVVSLYHYSKIARQLKDPGTPDQFLQNFLKGEGEDWGRKIKGCRVAKPGMAWKTGAVGLDLRSSLQDICQFLGRPLGKEALDSVVAHSAFGAMKANAMSNFTLLPPSLLDQRHGAFLRKGAGGSGVPRLTRPPPGCAPWGGQVTSLGLGFLS
;
A
#
# COMPACT_ATOMS: atom_id res chain seq x y z
N ARG A 1 8.52 -49.80 -28.84
CA ARG A 1 7.47 -48.79 -28.50
C ARG A 1 8.01 -47.95 -27.34
N PRO A 2 8.30 -46.65 -27.52
CA PRO A 2 8.95 -45.78 -26.52
C PRO A 2 7.94 -45.40 -25.41
N ARG A 3 8.28 -45.44 -24.12
CA ARG A 3 9.05 -44.52 -23.25
C ARG A 3 8.35 -43.18 -22.92
N HIS A 4 8.06 -43.05 -21.62
CA HIS A 4 7.68 -41.89 -20.79
C HIS A 4 7.80 -40.48 -21.41
N GLY A 5 6.72 -39.71 -21.26
CA GLY A 5 6.67 -38.25 -21.45
C GLY A 5 6.17 -37.56 -20.18
N GLU A 6 7.13 -37.11 -19.39
CA GLU A 6 7.19 -35.89 -18.56
C GLU A 6 5.92 -35.34 -17.90
N SER A 7 5.90 -35.46 -16.57
CA SER A 7 5.14 -34.61 -15.66
C SER A 7 5.59 -33.14 -15.78
N GLN A 8 4.69 -32.24 -16.16
CA GLN A 8 4.93 -30.81 -16.07
C GLN A 8 4.98 -30.38 -14.58
N GLY A 9 6.13 -29.90 -14.13
CA GLY A 9 6.31 -29.30 -12.80
C GLY A 9 5.65 -27.91 -12.70
N PRO A 10 5.48 -27.37 -11.47
CA PRO A 10 4.85 -26.08 -11.26
C PRO A 10 5.85 -24.96 -11.53
N GLY A 11 5.75 -24.27 -12.66
CA GLY A 11 6.75 -23.25 -12.98
C GLY A 11 6.60 -22.53 -14.31
N THR A 12 5.39 -22.17 -14.75
CA THR A 12 5.26 -21.16 -15.80
C THR A 12 5.28 -19.77 -15.17
N CYS A 13 6.44 -19.11 -15.20
CA CYS A 13 6.57 -17.68 -14.97
C CYS A 13 5.78 -16.95 -16.07
N GLN A 14 4.48 -16.70 -15.85
CA GLN A 14 3.67 -15.90 -16.77
C GLN A 14 4.33 -14.54 -16.94
N LYS A 15 4.60 -14.19 -18.20
CA LYS A 15 5.12 -12.88 -18.57
C LYS A 15 4.03 -11.86 -18.23
N LEU A 16 4.25 -11.02 -17.23
CA LEU A 16 3.32 -9.95 -16.88
C LEU A 16 3.21 -9.00 -18.08
N SER A 17 2.02 -8.88 -18.65
CA SER A 17 1.78 -8.13 -19.90
C SER A 17 1.64 -6.62 -19.69
N GLY A 18 1.52 -6.16 -18.44
CA GLY A 18 1.18 -4.77 -18.13
C GLY A 18 -0.27 -4.40 -18.47
N GLU A 19 -1.10 -5.39 -18.80
CA GLU A 19 -2.51 -5.20 -19.14
C GLU A 19 -3.39 -5.10 -17.89
N TYR A 20 -4.60 -4.59 -18.08
CA TYR A 20 -5.60 -4.44 -17.04
C TYR A 20 -6.88 -5.18 -17.42
N PHE A 21 -7.47 -5.90 -16.48
CA PHE A 21 -8.86 -6.36 -16.56
C PHE A 21 -9.76 -5.45 -15.73
N ARG A 22 -11.07 -5.46 -15.97
CA ARG A 22 -12.03 -4.70 -15.16
C ARG A 22 -12.87 -5.62 -14.28
N TYR A 23 -13.00 -5.24 -13.01
CA TYR A 23 -13.93 -5.87 -12.06
C TYR A 23 -14.88 -4.80 -11.53
N LYS A 24 -16.19 -4.95 -11.78
CA LYS A 24 -17.22 -3.95 -11.45
C LYS A 24 -16.83 -2.52 -11.88
N GLY A 25 -16.28 -2.41 -13.09
CA GLY A 25 -15.86 -1.14 -13.70
C GLY A 25 -14.48 -0.62 -13.27
N ILE A 26 -13.83 -1.23 -12.27
CA ILE A 26 -12.52 -0.78 -11.75
C ILE A 26 -11.41 -1.61 -12.40
N PRO A 27 -10.34 -0.97 -12.94
CA PRO A 27 -9.26 -1.70 -13.59
C PRO A 27 -8.24 -2.25 -12.58
N PHE A 28 -7.75 -3.45 -12.84
CA PHE A 28 -6.75 -4.16 -12.03
C PHE A 28 -5.66 -4.76 -12.94
N PRO A 29 -4.37 -4.66 -12.55
CA PRO A 29 -3.27 -5.33 -13.23
C PRO A 29 -3.48 -6.85 -13.38
N VAL A 30 -3.32 -7.36 -14.60
CA VAL A 30 -3.36 -8.80 -14.89
C VAL A 30 -2.14 -9.49 -14.26
N GLY A 31 -2.34 -10.73 -13.79
CA GLY A 31 -1.29 -11.63 -13.30
C GLY A 31 -1.06 -11.59 -11.79
N ILE A 32 -1.28 -10.45 -11.13
CA ILE A 32 -1.23 -10.37 -9.66
C ILE A 32 -2.61 -10.40 -9.01
N TYR A 33 -3.66 -10.07 -9.77
CA TYR A 33 -5.06 -10.09 -9.35
C TYR A 33 -5.88 -10.93 -10.34
N SER A 34 -7.01 -11.47 -9.88
CA SER A 34 -8.03 -12.07 -10.73
C SER A 34 -9.44 -11.65 -10.28
N PRO A 35 -10.47 -11.79 -11.12
CA PRO A 35 -11.85 -11.58 -10.70
C PRO A 35 -12.25 -12.44 -9.48
N GLU A 36 -11.71 -13.65 -9.38
CA GLU A 36 -11.92 -14.59 -8.28
C GLU A 36 -11.25 -14.08 -7.00
N SER A 37 -9.99 -13.64 -7.06
CA SER A 37 -9.29 -13.13 -5.87
C SER A 37 -9.97 -11.89 -5.29
N ILE A 38 -10.47 -10.97 -6.15
CA ILE A 38 -11.24 -9.80 -5.70
C ILE A 38 -12.59 -10.22 -5.10
N ARG A 39 -13.29 -11.17 -5.74
CA ARG A 39 -14.56 -11.71 -5.23
C ARG A 39 -14.39 -12.40 -3.87
N MET A 40 -13.27 -13.08 -3.64
CA MET A 40 -12.95 -13.69 -2.36
C MET A 40 -12.88 -12.64 -1.25
N VAL A 41 -12.28 -11.47 -1.51
CA VAL A 41 -12.21 -10.39 -0.51
C VAL A 41 -13.59 -9.90 -0.12
N GLU A 42 -14.49 -9.68 -1.08
CA GLU A 42 -15.84 -9.19 -0.78
C GLU A 42 -16.62 -10.10 0.18
N ASN A 43 -16.37 -11.41 0.09
CA ASN A 43 -17.02 -12.45 0.89
C ASN A 43 -16.10 -13.04 1.97
N ALA A 44 -14.97 -12.40 2.24
CA ALA A 44 -13.99 -12.90 3.17
C ALA A 44 -14.49 -12.86 4.61
N ASP A 45 -14.04 -13.84 5.38
CA ASP A 45 -14.24 -13.86 6.82
C ASP A 45 -13.32 -12.85 7.51
N VAL A 46 -13.93 -11.91 8.24
CA VAL A 46 -13.26 -10.82 8.95
C VAL A 46 -13.44 -11.03 10.44
N GLN A 47 -12.32 -11.06 11.15
CA GLN A 47 -12.23 -11.34 12.56
C GLN A 47 -12.10 -10.04 13.36
N ASP A 48 -12.62 -10.02 14.59
CA ASP A 48 -12.68 -8.81 15.42
C ASP A 48 -11.31 -8.22 15.78
N ASP A 49 -10.24 -9.03 15.78
CA ASP A 49 -8.86 -8.61 16.05
C ASP A 49 -8.03 -8.34 14.79
N ASP A 50 -8.65 -8.41 13.60
CA ASP A 50 -7.96 -8.10 12.34
C ASP A 50 -7.54 -6.63 12.28
N ILE A 51 -6.37 -6.40 11.67
CA ILE A 51 -5.83 -5.08 11.41
C ILE A 51 -5.61 -4.92 9.91
N PHE A 52 -6.33 -3.98 9.30
CA PHE A 52 -6.23 -3.65 7.88
C PHE A 52 -5.49 -2.34 7.65
N ILE A 53 -4.58 -2.33 6.68
CA ILE A 53 -3.95 -1.13 6.14
C ILE A 53 -4.62 -0.84 4.79
N ILE A 54 -5.38 0.25 4.71
CA ILE A 54 -6.10 0.62 3.50
C ILE A 54 -5.45 1.86 2.90
N THR A 55 -5.05 1.78 1.64
CA THR A 55 -4.36 2.90 0.97
C THR A 55 -4.73 2.99 -0.49
N TYR A 56 -4.61 4.18 -1.07
CA TYR A 56 -4.38 4.28 -2.51
C TYR A 56 -2.91 3.88 -2.79
N PRO A 57 -2.61 3.16 -3.88
CA PRO A 57 -1.23 2.79 -4.23
C PRO A 57 -0.24 3.96 -4.09
N LYS A 58 0.96 3.68 -3.58
CA LYS A 58 2.05 4.68 -3.41
C LYS A 58 1.80 5.76 -2.34
N SER A 59 0.79 5.59 -1.50
CA SER A 59 0.51 6.48 -0.37
C SER A 59 1.32 6.20 0.90
N GLY A 60 2.26 5.25 0.86
CA GLY A 60 3.14 4.91 1.99
C GLY A 60 2.75 3.63 2.74
N THR A 61 1.99 2.74 2.11
CA THR A 61 1.55 1.44 2.65
C THR A 61 2.66 0.68 3.37
N ASN A 62 3.83 0.54 2.75
CA ASN A 62 4.95 -0.20 3.32
C ASN A 62 5.51 0.42 4.61
N TRP A 63 5.46 1.74 4.72
CA TRP A 63 5.88 2.42 5.95
C TRP A 63 4.93 2.09 7.09
N MET A 64 3.61 2.08 6.82
CA MET A 64 2.61 1.64 7.79
C MET A 64 2.74 0.15 8.12
N ILE A 65 3.01 -0.72 7.14
CA ILE A 65 3.27 -2.15 7.39
C ILE A 65 4.46 -2.31 8.34
N GLU A 66 5.55 -1.58 8.11
CA GLU A 66 6.75 -1.66 8.96
C GLU A 66 6.47 -1.21 10.39
N ILE A 67 5.80 -0.06 10.54
CA ILE A 67 5.38 0.49 11.84
C ILE A 67 4.53 -0.54 12.59
N LEU A 68 3.48 -1.07 11.95
CA LEU A 68 2.57 -2.02 12.60
C LEU A 68 3.25 -3.34 12.93
N SER A 69 4.17 -3.81 12.09
CA SER A 69 4.94 -5.03 12.37
C SER A 69 5.81 -4.87 13.62
N LEU A 70 6.42 -3.70 13.79
CA LEU A 70 7.21 -3.38 14.98
C LEU A 70 6.33 -3.20 16.22
N ILE A 71 5.18 -2.51 16.10
CA ILE A 71 4.23 -2.35 17.22
C ILE A 71 3.68 -3.71 17.68
N LEU A 72 3.37 -4.63 16.76
CA LEU A 72 2.88 -5.98 17.09
C LEU A 72 3.93 -6.87 17.76
N LYS A 73 5.20 -6.45 17.75
CA LYS A 73 6.33 -7.13 18.37
C LYS A 73 7.02 -6.28 19.43
N ASP A 74 6.31 -5.30 19.99
CA ASP A 74 6.80 -4.44 21.07
C ASP A 74 8.16 -3.78 20.78
N GLY A 75 8.39 -3.43 19.51
CA GLY A 75 9.63 -2.83 19.02
C GLY A 75 10.72 -3.82 18.63
N ASP A 76 10.53 -5.14 18.77
CA ASP A 76 11.52 -6.15 18.36
C ASP A 76 11.61 -6.23 16.81
N PRO A 77 12.79 -5.98 16.21
CA PRO A 77 12.98 -6.05 14.77
C PRO A 77 13.10 -7.48 14.21
N SER A 78 13.07 -8.53 15.03
CA SER A 78 13.25 -9.93 14.59
C SER A 78 12.33 -10.31 13.44
N TRP A 79 11.04 -9.94 13.51
CA TRP A 79 10.05 -10.25 12.49
C TRP A 79 10.31 -9.50 11.18
N ILE A 80 10.63 -8.19 11.25
CA ILE A 80 10.91 -7.39 10.05
C ILE A 80 12.24 -7.76 9.38
N ARG A 81 13.18 -8.38 10.12
CA ARG A 81 14.47 -8.84 9.60
C ARG A 81 14.43 -10.22 8.98
N SER A 82 13.45 -11.06 9.36
CA SER A 82 13.36 -12.45 8.94
C SER A 82 12.25 -12.73 7.93
N VAL A 83 11.17 -11.94 7.94
CA VAL A 83 9.98 -12.20 7.10
C VAL A 83 9.76 -11.06 6.11
N PRO A 84 9.65 -11.37 4.80
CA PRO A 84 9.35 -10.38 3.76
C PRO A 84 8.07 -9.60 4.07
N ILE A 85 8.06 -8.31 3.75
CA ILE A 85 6.97 -7.37 4.04
C ILE A 85 5.61 -7.83 3.48
N TRP A 86 5.60 -8.45 2.30
CA TRP A 86 4.39 -9.00 1.68
C TRP A 86 3.84 -10.26 2.36
N LYS A 87 4.63 -10.92 3.21
CA LYS A 87 4.18 -12.03 4.07
C LYS A 87 3.74 -11.55 5.45
N ARG A 88 4.29 -10.43 5.93
CA ARG A 88 3.89 -9.81 7.22
C ARG A 88 2.53 -9.14 7.15
N ALA A 89 2.23 -8.51 6.01
CA ALA A 89 0.95 -7.86 5.77
C ALA A 89 0.45 -8.13 4.34
N PRO A 90 0.02 -9.37 4.03
CA PRO A 90 -0.40 -9.77 2.69
C PRO A 90 -1.55 -8.91 2.16
N TRP A 91 -1.58 -8.69 0.84
CA TRP A 91 -2.67 -7.97 0.18
C TRP A 91 -3.90 -8.86 0.11
N CYS A 92 -5.06 -8.31 0.48
CA CYS A 92 -6.33 -9.05 0.46
C CYS A 92 -6.67 -9.53 -0.95
N GLU A 93 -6.55 -8.64 -1.93
CA GLU A 93 -7.02 -8.82 -3.31
C GLU A 93 -6.08 -9.61 -4.22
N ALA A 94 -4.85 -9.91 -3.78
CA ALA A 94 -3.88 -10.66 -4.58
C ALA A 94 -4.30 -12.13 -4.75
N ILE A 95 -3.90 -12.77 -5.86
CA ILE A 95 -4.16 -14.20 -6.10
C ILE A 95 -3.60 -15.06 -4.95
N LEU A 96 -2.37 -14.77 -4.52
CA LEU A 96 -1.75 -15.33 -3.32
C LEU A 96 -1.88 -14.35 -2.15
N GLY A 97 -3.13 -13.97 -1.86
CA GLY A 97 -3.48 -12.93 -0.91
C GLY A 97 -3.76 -13.44 0.51
N ALA A 98 -4.13 -12.51 1.39
CA ALA A 98 -4.35 -12.76 2.82
C ALA A 98 -5.39 -13.87 3.10
N PHE A 99 -6.45 -13.91 2.29
CA PHE A 99 -7.55 -14.88 2.43
C PHE A 99 -7.29 -16.22 1.73
N SER A 100 -6.13 -16.38 1.07
CA SER A 100 -5.69 -17.65 0.50
C SER A 100 -4.76 -18.41 1.46
N LEU A 101 -4.43 -17.85 2.63
CA LEU A 101 -3.55 -18.47 3.63
C LEU A 101 -4.36 -19.25 4.65
N SER A 102 -3.96 -20.50 4.92
CA SER A 102 -4.53 -21.31 6.00
C SER A 102 -3.95 -20.87 7.35
N ASP A 103 -4.85 -20.54 8.28
CA ASP A 103 -4.57 -20.30 9.71
C ASP A 103 -3.36 -19.39 10.03
N PRO A 104 -3.35 -18.12 9.57
CA PRO A 104 -2.28 -17.19 9.90
C PRO A 104 -2.28 -16.81 11.39
N PRO A 105 -1.09 -16.53 11.99
CA PRO A 105 -1.00 -16.13 13.39
C PRO A 105 -1.79 -14.85 13.67
N ARG A 106 -2.42 -14.80 14.85
CA ARG A 106 -3.25 -13.67 15.29
C ARG A 106 -2.46 -12.66 16.14
N PRO A 107 -2.80 -11.36 16.09
CA PRO A 107 -3.79 -10.74 15.19
C PRO A 107 -3.29 -10.72 13.74
N ARG A 108 -4.21 -10.87 12.77
CA ARG A 108 -3.85 -10.80 11.35
C ARG A 108 -3.60 -9.35 10.94
N LEU A 109 -2.42 -9.09 10.38
CA LEU A 109 -2.10 -7.82 9.72
C LEU A 109 -2.26 -8.00 8.21
N MET A 110 -3.08 -7.17 7.57
CA MET A 110 -3.41 -7.29 6.15
C MET A 110 -3.40 -5.93 5.46
N SER A 111 -3.17 -5.92 4.14
CA SER A 111 -3.12 -4.70 3.33
C SER A 111 -4.18 -4.72 2.24
N SER A 112 -4.71 -3.57 1.84
CA SER A 112 -5.58 -3.50 0.66
C SER A 112 -5.54 -2.15 -0.05
N HIS A 113 -5.56 -2.22 -1.37
CA HIS A 113 -5.81 -1.10 -2.29
C HIS A 113 -7.25 -1.06 -2.80
N LEU A 114 -8.11 -2.00 -2.39
CA LEU A 114 -9.50 -2.03 -2.85
C LEU A 114 -10.29 -0.79 -2.40
N PRO A 115 -11.02 -0.12 -3.29
CA PRO A 115 -11.91 0.94 -2.90
C PRO A 115 -13.06 0.37 -2.06
N ILE A 116 -13.66 1.22 -1.22
CA ILE A 116 -14.55 0.78 -0.13
C ILE A 116 -15.71 -0.12 -0.62
N GLN A 117 -16.23 0.12 -1.83
CA GLN A 117 -17.32 -0.64 -2.43
C GLN A 117 -16.95 -2.07 -2.85
N LEU A 118 -15.65 -2.39 -2.91
CA LEU A 118 -15.12 -3.74 -3.18
C LEU A 118 -14.48 -4.36 -1.94
N PHE A 119 -14.47 -3.65 -0.81
CA PHE A 119 -13.85 -4.16 0.41
C PHE A 119 -14.73 -5.22 1.10
N ALA A 120 -14.13 -6.00 2.00
CA ALA A 120 -14.81 -7.12 2.66
C ALA A 120 -16.09 -6.67 3.38
N LYS A 121 -17.24 -7.24 3.03
CA LYS A 121 -18.54 -6.81 3.59
C LYS A 121 -18.60 -7.04 5.11
N ALA A 122 -18.05 -8.16 5.57
CA ALA A 122 -17.95 -8.51 6.99
C ALA A 122 -17.13 -7.48 7.79
N PHE A 123 -16.25 -6.70 7.15
CA PHE A 123 -15.56 -5.60 7.82
C PHE A 123 -16.57 -4.62 8.43
N PHE A 124 -17.64 -4.24 7.72
CA PHE A 124 -18.53 -3.17 8.20
C PHE A 124 -19.34 -3.53 9.45
N THR A 125 -19.48 -4.82 9.75
CA THR A 125 -20.20 -5.34 10.94
C THR A 125 -19.27 -5.88 12.03
N SER A 126 -17.97 -6.04 11.77
CA SER A 126 -16.98 -6.53 12.74
C SER A 126 -16.34 -5.43 13.59
N LYS A 127 -15.62 -5.81 14.65
CA LYS A 127 -14.76 -4.92 15.45
C LYS A 127 -13.34 -4.76 14.89
N ALA A 128 -13.05 -5.39 13.76
CA ALA A 128 -11.78 -5.26 13.06
C ALA A 128 -11.40 -3.79 12.86
N LYS A 129 -10.11 -3.52 12.98
CA LYS A 129 -9.56 -2.16 12.88
C LYS A 129 -9.00 -1.92 11.49
N ALA A 130 -9.22 -0.73 10.95
CA ALA A 130 -8.59 -0.28 9.71
C ALA A 130 -7.85 1.04 9.90
N ILE A 131 -6.62 1.12 9.39
CA ILE A 131 -5.87 2.36 9.28
C ILE A 131 -5.84 2.75 7.81
N TYR A 132 -6.55 3.82 7.47
CA TYR A 132 -6.46 4.44 6.16
C TYR A 132 -5.28 5.40 6.13
N MET A 133 -4.33 5.18 5.22
CA MET A 133 -3.20 6.09 5.02
C MET A 133 -3.32 6.87 3.72
N GLY A 134 -3.53 8.18 3.86
CA GLY A 134 -3.57 9.14 2.76
C GLY A 134 -2.22 9.82 2.52
N ARG A 135 -1.98 10.25 1.28
CA ARG A 135 -0.82 11.05 0.89
C ARG A 135 -1.25 12.15 -0.08
N ASN A 136 -0.47 13.24 -0.12
CA ASN A 136 -0.66 14.31 -1.09
C ASN A 136 -0.72 13.73 -2.52
N PRO A 137 -1.76 14.02 -3.32
CA PRO A 137 -1.90 13.46 -4.67
C PRO A 137 -0.73 13.81 -5.58
N ARG A 138 -0.08 14.97 -5.37
CA ARG A 138 1.10 15.40 -6.13
C ARG A 138 2.28 14.45 -5.93
N ASP A 139 2.50 14.01 -4.70
CA ASP A 139 3.56 13.05 -4.39
C ASP A 139 3.19 11.63 -4.85
N VAL A 140 1.89 11.29 -4.78
CA VAL A 140 1.37 10.00 -5.25
C VAL A 140 1.62 9.82 -6.74
N VAL A 141 1.27 10.81 -7.57
CA VAL A 141 1.43 10.72 -9.03
C VAL A 141 2.90 10.59 -9.43
N VAL A 142 3.81 11.36 -8.81
CA VAL A 142 5.26 11.25 -9.04
C VAL A 142 5.78 9.86 -8.63
N SER A 143 5.35 9.38 -7.46
CA SER A 143 5.76 8.07 -6.94
C SER A 143 5.26 6.92 -7.83
N LEU A 144 4.03 7.03 -8.34
CA LEU A 144 3.43 6.04 -9.23
C LEU A 144 4.10 6.05 -10.60
N TYR A 145 4.38 7.23 -11.17
CA TYR A 145 5.08 7.37 -12.45
C TYR A 145 6.42 6.61 -12.48
N HIS A 146 7.29 6.86 -11.50
CA HIS A 146 8.57 6.16 -11.43
C HIS A 146 8.42 4.67 -11.12
N TYR A 147 7.43 4.30 -10.32
CA TYR A 147 7.18 2.89 -10.01
C TYR A 147 6.72 2.11 -11.24
N SER A 148 5.85 2.67 -12.08
CA SER A 148 5.37 2.02 -13.30
C SER A 148 6.49 1.70 -14.29
N LYS A 149 7.62 2.44 -14.26
CA LYS A 149 8.80 2.14 -15.10
C LYS A 149 9.55 0.86 -14.68
N ILE A 150 9.45 0.47 -13.41
CA ILE A 150 10.17 -0.70 -12.87
C ILE A 150 9.24 -1.87 -12.54
N ALA A 151 7.93 -1.61 -12.41
CA ALA A 151 6.92 -2.60 -12.05
C ALA A 151 6.34 -3.26 -13.31
N ARG A 152 6.68 -4.53 -13.54
CA ARG A 152 6.34 -5.25 -14.78
C ARG A 152 4.86 -5.62 -14.89
N GLN A 153 4.13 -5.60 -13.78
CA GLN A 153 2.67 -5.72 -13.78
C GLN A 153 1.95 -4.46 -14.28
N LEU A 154 2.63 -3.32 -14.36
CA LEU A 154 2.03 -2.07 -14.82
C LEU A 154 2.43 -1.79 -16.26
N LYS A 155 1.54 -1.11 -16.99
CA LYS A 155 1.88 -0.56 -18.30
C LYS A 155 2.95 0.52 -18.14
N ASP A 156 3.83 0.64 -19.13
CA ASP A 156 4.74 1.77 -19.23
C ASP A 156 3.96 3.10 -19.13
N PRO A 157 4.41 4.04 -18.27
CA PRO A 157 3.65 5.25 -17.99
C PRO A 157 3.68 6.27 -19.15
N GLY A 158 4.56 6.09 -20.14
CA GLY A 158 4.75 7.05 -21.24
C GLY A 158 5.35 8.37 -20.76
N THR A 159 4.93 9.46 -21.41
CA THR A 159 5.40 10.81 -21.06
C THR A 159 4.79 11.25 -19.72
N PRO A 160 5.52 12.07 -18.94
CA PRO A 160 5.00 12.65 -17.70
C PRO A 160 3.62 13.31 -17.85
N ASP A 161 3.42 14.08 -18.91
CA ASP A 161 2.16 14.81 -19.16
C ASP A 161 1.00 13.85 -19.45
N GLN A 162 1.22 12.84 -20.29
CA GLN A 162 0.20 11.84 -20.59
C GLN A 162 -0.17 11.07 -19.32
N PHE A 163 0.82 10.69 -18.52
CA PHE A 163 0.59 10.01 -17.26
C PHE A 163 -0.23 10.86 -16.27
N LEU A 164 0.09 12.14 -16.15
CA LEU A 164 -0.65 13.07 -15.29
C LEU A 164 -2.10 13.21 -15.77
N GLN A 165 -2.34 13.37 -17.07
CA GLN A 165 -3.69 13.46 -17.62
C GLN A 165 -4.50 12.19 -17.35
N ASN A 166 -3.89 11.03 -17.54
CA ASN A 166 -4.53 9.75 -17.24
C ASN A 166 -4.88 9.62 -15.75
N PHE A 167 -3.96 10.01 -14.86
CA PHE A 167 -4.19 10.03 -13.42
C PHE A 167 -5.36 10.96 -13.02
N LEU A 168 -5.43 12.17 -13.60
CA LEU A 168 -6.49 13.14 -13.34
C LEU A 168 -7.86 12.66 -13.84
N LYS A 169 -7.89 11.93 -14.96
CA LYS A 169 -9.11 11.30 -15.51
C LYS A 169 -9.53 10.04 -14.76
N GLY A 170 -8.70 9.54 -13.83
CA GLY A 170 -8.93 8.28 -13.15
C GLY A 170 -8.78 7.06 -14.08
N GLU A 171 -7.97 7.17 -15.14
CA GLU A 171 -7.61 6.04 -15.97
C GLU A 171 -6.63 5.14 -15.19
N GLY A 172 -7.09 3.93 -14.84
CA GLY A 172 -6.47 3.11 -13.80
C GLY A 172 -7.28 3.19 -12.50
N GLU A 173 -6.62 3.31 -11.36
CA GLU A 173 -7.31 3.52 -10.09
C GLU A 173 -7.61 5.02 -9.86
N ASP A 174 -8.90 5.37 -9.76
CA ASP A 174 -9.36 6.73 -9.45
C ASP A 174 -9.06 7.10 -7.98
N TRP A 175 -8.02 7.92 -7.79
CA TRP A 175 -7.60 8.43 -6.48
C TRP A 175 -8.70 9.24 -5.78
N GLY A 176 -9.44 10.07 -6.53
CA GLY A 176 -10.48 10.93 -6.00
C GLY A 176 -11.66 10.12 -5.47
N ARG A 177 -12.13 9.14 -6.25
CA ARG A 177 -13.19 8.20 -5.84
C ARG A 177 -12.75 7.34 -4.66
N LYS A 178 -11.51 6.85 -4.66
CA LYS A 178 -10.95 6.07 -3.55
C LYS A 178 -11.01 6.83 -2.23
N ILE A 179 -10.52 8.07 -2.20
CA ILE A 179 -10.52 8.89 -0.98
C ILE A 179 -11.93 9.23 -0.53
N LYS A 180 -12.81 9.63 -1.45
CA LYS A 180 -14.21 9.93 -1.11
C LYS A 180 -14.90 8.72 -0.48
N GLY A 181 -14.70 7.52 -1.04
CA GLY A 181 -15.24 6.28 -0.47
C GLY A 181 -14.68 5.96 0.92
N CYS A 182 -13.37 6.12 1.12
CA CYS A 182 -12.74 5.85 2.42
C CYS A 182 -12.97 6.93 3.49
N ARG A 183 -13.65 8.05 3.16
CA ARG A 183 -14.12 9.04 4.14
C ARG A 183 -15.37 8.59 4.90
N VAL A 184 -15.99 7.47 4.53
CA VAL A 184 -17.12 6.88 5.25
C VAL A 184 -16.60 6.31 6.57
N ALA A 185 -16.67 7.11 7.64
CA ALA A 185 -16.16 6.75 8.95
C ALA A 185 -17.10 5.77 9.65
N LYS A 186 -16.64 4.51 9.78
CA LYS A 186 -17.18 3.54 10.75
C LYS A 186 -16.36 3.64 12.06
N PRO A 187 -16.96 3.40 13.24
CA PRO A 187 -16.20 3.12 14.46
C PRO A 187 -15.18 1.99 14.25
N GLY A 188 -13.90 2.23 14.54
CA GLY A 188 -12.81 1.28 14.25
C GLY A 188 -12.05 1.55 12.95
N MET A 189 -12.30 2.68 12.27
CA MET A 189 -11.44 3.18 11.19
C MET A 189 -10.69 4.45 11.63
N ALA A 190 -9.36 4.41 11.57
CA ALA A 190 -8.50 5.56 11.80
C ALA A 190 -7.98 6.13 10.47
N TRP A 191 -7.90 7.46 10.40
CA TRP A 191 -7.32 8.16 9.26
C TRP A 191 -5.95 8.73 9.63
N LYS A 192 -4.93 8.39 8.84
CA LYS A 192 -3.57 8.91 8.99
C LYS A 192 -3.10 9.52 7.67
N THR A 193 -2.39 10.63 7.75
CA THR A 193 -1.80 11.30 6.57
C THR A 193 -0.29 11.18 6.65
N GLY A 194 0.36 10.80 5.55
CA GLY A 194 1.82 10.69 5.46
C GLY A 194 2.53 12.05 5.32
N ALA A 195 2.02 13.11 5.95
CA ALA A 195 2.56 14.46 5.78
C ALA A 195 3.99 14.55 6.34
N VAL A 196 4.88 15.13 5.54
CA VAL A 196 6.27 15.44 5.91
C VAL A 196 6.25 16.48 7.04
N GLY A 197 6.96 16.20 8.14
CA GLY A 197 7.06 17.10 9.29
C GLY A 197 6.06 16.82 10.43
N LEU A 198 5.34 15.70 10.40
CA LEU A 198 4.61 15.21 11.57
C LEU A 198 5.58 14.75 12.65
N ASP A 199 5.23 15.02 13.91
CA ASP A 199 5.84 14.33 15.04
C ASP A 199 5.52 12.84 14.91
N LEU A 200 6.52 12.09 14.44
CA LEU A 200 6.41 10.65 14.25
C LEU A 200 6.07 9.98 15.57
N ARG A 201 6.62 10.48 16.69
CA ARG A 201 6.44 9.87 18.00
C ARG A 201 5.00 10.01 18.47
N SER A 202 4.41 11.20 18.38
CA SER A 202 2.98 11.40 18.66
C SER A 202 2.09 10.57 17.74
N SER A 203 2.42 10.53 16.45
CA SER A 203 1.66 9.74 15.48
C SER A 203 1.67 8.24 15.81
N LEU A 204 2.82 7.72 16.26
CA LEU A 204 2.96 6.34 16.71
C LEU A 204 2.19 6.09 18.00
N GLN A 205 2.21 7.02 18.95
CA GLN A 205 1.42 6.93 20.18
C GLN A 205 -0.08 6.86 19.89
N ASP A 206 -0.60 7.68 18.97
CA ASP A 206 -1.98 7.61 18.54
C ASP A 206 -2.33 6.25 17.92
N ILE A 207 -1.43 5.68 17.11
CA ILE A 207 -1.63 4.36 16.50
C ILE A 207 -1.66 3.29 17.59
N CYS A 208 -0.73 3.35 18.55
CA CYS A 208 -0.68 2.46 19.70
C CYS A 208 -1.99 2.53 20.50
N GLN A 209 -2.49 3.74 20.79
CA GLN A 209 -3.75 3.96 21.49
C GLN A 209 -4.94 3.40 20.69
N PHE A 210 -5.01 3.70 19.40
CA PHE A 210 -6.07 3.18 18.52
C PHE A 210 -6.08 1.65 18.49
N LEU A 211 -4.92 1.00 18.49
CA LEU A 211 -4.79 -0.45 18.53
C LEU A 211 -5.04 -1.04 19.93
N GLY A 212 -4.98 -0.24 20.99
CA GLY A 212 -5.02 -0.72 22.37
C GLY A 212 -3.72 -1.42 22.77
N ARG A 213 -2.59 -0.98 22.22
CA ARG A 213 -1.25 -1.56 22.41
C ARG A 213 -0.25 -0.46 22.79
N PRO A 214 -0.29 0.05 24.03
CA PRO A 214 0.65 1.07 24.46
C PRO A 214 2.08 0.50 24.48
N LEU A 215 3.06 1.31 24.05
CA LEU A 215 4.47 0.95 24.07
C LEU A 215 5.23 1.80 25.09
N GLY A 216 6.20 1.17 25.75
CA GLY A 216 7.18 1.87 26.57
C GLY A 216 8.13 2.72 25.71
N LYS A 217 8.89 3.61 26.37
CA LYS A 217 9.82 4.55 25.71
C LYS A 217 10.81 3.82 24.79
N GLU A 218 11.42 2.74 25.27
CA GLU A 218 12.43 1.98 24.52
C GLU A 218 11.85 1.28 23.29
N ALA A 219 10.70 0.60 23.46
CA ALA A 219 9.97 -0.02 22.35
C ALA A 219 9.58 1.02 21.29
N LEU A 220 9.07 2.19 21.71
CA LEU A 220 8.71 3.28 20.81
C LEU A 220 9.93 3.86 20.08
N ASP A 221 11.06 4.04 20.77
CA ASP A 221 12.32 4.48 20.17
C ASP A 221 12.82 3.47 19.13
N SER A 222 12.66 2.17 19.41
CA SER A 222 12.95 1.10 18.45
C SER A 222 12.04 1.16 17.21
N VAL A 223 10.74 1.39 17.39
CA VAL A 223 9.79 1.58 16.26
C VAL A 223 10.23 2.76 15.39
N VAL A 224 10.60 3.90 16.00
CA VAL A 224 11.10 5.08 15.27
C VAL A 224 12.36 4.76 14.48
N ALA A 225 13.35 4.11 15.10
CA ALA A 225 14.62 3.80 14.46
C ALA A 225 14.45 2.85 13.26
N HIS A 226 13.68 1.78 13.43
CA HIS A 226 13.52 0.75 12.39
C HIS A 226 12.51 1.11 11.29
N SER A 227 11.55 2.00 11.56
CA SER A 227 10.64 2.52 10.54
C SER A 227 11.20 3.72 9.76
N ALA A 228 12.40 4.21 10.11
CA ALA A 228 13.06 5.27 9.36
C ALA A 228 13.36 4.84 7.91
N PHE A 229 13.25 5.77 6.97
CA PHE A 229 13.45 5.48 5.55
C PHE A 229 14.79 4.80 5.24
N GLY A 230 15.88 5.27 5.86
CA GLY A 230 17.20 4.67 5.69
C GLY A 230 17.27 3.22 6.18
N ALA A 231 16.69 2.94 7.36
CA ALA A 231 16.64 1.60 7.93
C ALA A 231 15.83 0.64 7.06
N MET A 232 14.63 1.06 6.63
CA MET A 232 13.79 0.27 5.72
C MET A 232 14.48 0.02 4.38
N LYS A 233 15.18 1.02 3.83
CA LYS A 233 15.91 0.87 2.56
C LYS A 233 17.06 -0.13 2.66
N ALA A 234 17.73 -0.21 3.81
CA ALA A 234 18.79 -1.17 4.07
C ALA A 234 18.28 -2.59 4.36
N ASN A 235 17.01 -2.77 4.76
CA ASN A 235 16.44 -4.06 5.09
C ASN A 235 15.93 -4.81 3.84
N ALA A 236 16.59 -5.91 3.46
CA ALA A 236 16.21 -6.74 2.31
C ALA A 236 14.77 -7.28 2.38
N MET A 237 14.25 -7.50 3.59
CA MET A 237 12.88 -7.96 3.82
C MET A 237 11.82 -6.86 3.63
N SER A 238 12.23 -5.58 3.56
CA SER A 238 11.32 -4.43 3.49
C SER A 238 11.51 -3.57 2.23
N ASN A 239 12.66 -3.69 1.56
CA ASN A 239 13.02 -2.86 0.40
C ASN A 239 12.66 -3.48 -0.97
N PHE A 240 12.04 -4.67 -0.97
CA PHE A 240 11.59 -5.41 -2.15
C PHE A 240 12.71 -5.99 -3.02
N THR A 241 13.94 -6.05 -2.51
CA THR A 241 15.08 -6.62 -3.25
C THR A 241 14.93 -8.11 -3.56
N LEU A 242 14.16 -8.83 -2.74
CA LEU A 242 13.88 -10.26 -2.90
C LEU A 242 12.82 -10.59 -3.98
N LEU A 243 12.18 -9.58 -4.58
CA LEU A 243 11.23 -9.84 -5.68
C LEU A 243 11.97 -10.24 -6.97
N PRO A 244 11.39 -11.14 -7.78
CA PRO A 244 11.99 -11.51 -9.05
C PRO A 244 12.01 -10.30 -10.01
N PRO A 245 13.04 -10.17 -10.89
CA PRO A 245 13.11 -9.11 -11.89
C PRO A 245 11.92 -9.09 -12.87
N SER A 246 11.24 -10.23 -13.03
CA SER A 246 10.01 -10.35 -13.82
C SER A 246 8.82 -9.62 -13.21
N LEU A 247 8.87 -9.26 -11.92
CA LEU A 247 7.86 -8.48 -11.21
C LEU A 247 8.35 -7.06 -10.92
N LEU A 248 9.59 -6.91 -10.45
CA LEU A 248 10.19 -5.62 -10.13
C LEU A 248 11.61 -5.53 -10.67
N ASP A 249 11.81 -4.74 -11.72
CA ASP A 249 13.10 -4.57 -12.36
C ASP A 249 13.98 -3.55 -11.63
N GLN A 250 14.78 -4.08 -10.70
CA GLN A 250 15.64 -3.27 -9.86
C GLN A 250 16.90 -2.74 -10.55
N ARG A 251 17.17 -3.15 -11.79
CA ARG A 251 18.28 -2.59 -12.59
C ARG A 251 17.99 -1.15 -13.01
N HIS A 252 16.71 -0.77 -13.07
CA HIS A 252 16.23 0.52 -13.54
C HIS A 252 15.72 1.43 -12.41
N GLY A 253 15.79 0.98 -11.15
CA GLY A 253 15.39 1.78 -9.99
C GLY A 253 15.12 0.94 -8.74
N ALA A 254 14.72 1.60 -7.66
CA ALA A 254 14.39 0.95 -6.40
C ALA A 254 12.95 1.27 -5.99
N PHE A 255 12.29 0.33 -5.30
CA PHE A 255 10.96 0.56 -4.76
C PHE A 255 10.95 1.74 -3.76
N LEU A 256 11.92 1.74 -2.84
CA LEU A 256 12.16 2.83 -1.89
C LEU A 256 13.03 3.91 -2.56
N ARG A 257 12.41 4.69 -3.44
CA ARG A 257 13.07 5.69 -4.31
C ARG A 257 13.65 6.87 -3.53
N LYS A 258 12.80 7.64 -2.84
CA LYS A 258 13.17 8.80 -2.02
C LYS A 258 12.26 8.85 -0.79
N GLY A 259 12.86 9.02 0.38
CA GLY A 259 12.14 9.37 1.60
C GLY A 259 11.67 10.82 1.55
N ALA A 260 10.79 11.20 2.45
CA ALA A 260 10.21 12.54 2.55
C ALA A 260 11.20 13.71 2.81
N GLY A 261 12.52 13.49 2.76
CA GLY A 261 13.53 14.45 3.21
C GLY A 261 14.50 14.93 2.12
N GLY A 262 14.06 15.27 0.90
CA GLY A 262 15.03 15.71 -0.11
C GLY A 262 14.52 16.12 -1.49
N SER A 263 13.37 16.75 -1.60
CA SER A 263 13.01 17.50 -2.81
C SER A 263 12.40 18.84 -2.41
N GLY A 264 13.14 19.92 -2.64
CA GLY A 264 12.63 21.28 -2.49
C GLY A 264 11.39 21.47 -3.34
N VAL A 265 10.25 21.69 -2.70
CA VAL A 265 9.02 22.23 -3.28
C VAL A 265 8.49 23.24 -2.25
N PRO A 266 8.03 24.43 -2.67
CA PRO A 266 7.80 25.57 -1.77
C PRO A 266 6.84 25.26 -0.63
N ARG A 267 7.15 25.74 0.58
CA ARG A 267 6.19 25.79 1.71
C ARG A 267 4.95 26.54 1.25
N LEU A 268 3.80 25.87 1.25
CA LEU A 268 2.51 26.55 1.28
C LEU A 268 1.98 26.48 2.71
N THR A 269 1.74 27.66 3.26
CA THR A 269 1.17 27.91 4.58
C THR A 269 -0.24 27.30 4.71
N ARG A 270 -0.68 27.10 5.97
CA ARG A 270 -1.98 26.52 6.33
C ARG A 270 -3.13 27.16 5.53
N PRO A 271 -4.13 26.39 5.06
CA PRO A 271 -5.33 26.97 4.48
C PRO A 271 -6.16 27.65 5.59
N PRO A 272 -6.88 28.75 5.29
CA PRO A 272 -7.77 29.40 6.23
C PRO A 272 -8.93 28.49 6.64
N PRO A 273 -9.55 28.70 7.81
CA PRO A 273 -10.70 27.91 8.24
C PRO A 273 -11.86 28.15 7.28
N GLY A 274 -12.37 27.08 6.66
CA GLY A 274 -13.54 27.13 5.77
C GLY A 274 -13.33 26.57 4.36
N CYS A 275 -12.09 26.31 3.91
CA CYS A 275 -11.86 25.64 2.63
C CYS A 275 -11.87 24.11 2.79
N ALA A 276 -12.85 23.45 2.18
CA ALA A 276 -12.98 21.99 2.13
C ALA A 276 -11.67 21.34 1.66
N PRO A 277 -11.07 20.42 2.44
CA PRO A 277 -9.74 19.97 2.14
C PRO A 277 -9.81 18.94 0.99
N TRP A 278 -9.13 19.25 -0.11
CA TRP A 278 -8.77 18.36 -1.23
C TRP A 278 -9.78 18.19 -2.38
N GLY A 279 -10.96 18.83 -2.36
CA GLY A 279 -11.88 18.83 -3.51
C GLY A 279 -11.39 19.69 -4.69
N GLY A 280 -10.70 20.80 -4.39
CA GLY A 280 -10.21 21.76 -5.38
C GLY A 280 -8.71 21.68 -5.71
N GLN A 281 -7.97 20.69 -5.19
CA GLN A 281 -6.53 20.58 -5.45
C GLN A 281 -6.17 19.74 -6.68
N VAL A 282 -7.13 18.97 -7.21
CA VAL A 282 -6.93 18.17 -8.43
C VAL A 282 -6.87 19.06 -9.67
N THR A 283 -7.57 20.20 -9.66
CA THR A 283 -7.62 21.16 -10.78
C THR A 283 -6.40 22.09 -10.88
N SER A 284 -5.47 22.08 -9.91
CA SER A 284 -4.28 22.96 -9.91
C SER A 284 -2.94 22.23 -10.12
N LEU A 285 -2.97 20.97 -10.59
CA LEU A 285 -1.78 20.22 -10.96
C LEU A 285 -1.22 20.74 -12.31
N GLY A 286 -0.24 21.64 -12.25
CA GLY A 286 0.47 22.17 -13.42
C GLY A 286 1.41 21.15 -14.07
N LEU A 287 1.78 21.38 -15.34
CA LEU A 287 2.53 20.45 -16.19
C LEU A 287 4.00 20.23 -15.80
N GLY A 288 4.60 21.10 -14.97
CA GLY A 288 6.04 21.03 -14.61
C GLY A 288 6.41 20.08 -13.45
N PHE A 289 5.48 19.29 -12.90
CA PHE A 289 5.68 18.57 -11.63
C PHE A 289 6.39 17.21 -11.72
N LEU A 290 6.53 16.65 -12.92
CA LEU A 290 7.03 15.28 -13.13
C LEU A 290 8.36 15.23 -13.92
N SER A 291 8.92 16.38 -14.27
CA SER A 291 10.23 16.51 -14.93
C SER A 291 11.39 16.29 -13.95
#